data_AF-A0AAF0Y2E3-F1
#
_entry.id   AF-A0AAF0Y2E3-F1
#
_cell.length_a   1.000
_cell.length_b   1.000
_cell.length_c   1.000
_cell.angle_alpha   90.00
_cell.angle_beta   90.00
_cell.angle_gamma   90.00
#
_symmetry.space_group_name_H-M   'P 1'
#
loop_
_entity.id
_entity.type
_entity.pdbx_description
1 polymer ?
#
loop_
_entity_poly.entity_id
_entity_poly.type
_entity_poly.pdbx_seq_one_letter_code
_entity_poly.pdbx_strand_id
1 'polypeptide(L)'
;MSTSTPHTHSHDPPPIHGTPPGEDEPYITYGQFQSVLKLMRLQNAVPISVLVSLGTGLICALVIHPGMGEISLLHPTLLIPNNLLVGIYWAILYALQVGFALLLSLARSSETKELLVHGVGMRFAAANWLNTATFVCWTLQMFRTAEAIVFINVLLLLSIHITLIQFPPTWRHPLNALLVHGMTSLFLAILLDLHLLHGGSVALDWVIEHRKQLGKYTWQSVGALIGVHVVQVAWEVYSHSYSLAVGATYSLFCLLFSTPRTNPGLPETAMSKPAPLVITTIIFIVLHPLAIIASAVLHRQLERQGQIRLVEEAESAEERVRRAEQRAADLEAEHAGHDHEHAAAAAAPAAAAGAPARDPPTGDLIDV
;
A
#
# COMPACT_ATOMS: atom_id res chain seq x y z
N MET A 1 -90.62 -13.45 -8.55
CA MET A 1 -91.10 -13.07 -7.21
C MET A 1 -90.01 -13.35 -6.20
N SER A 2 -89.27 -12.31 -5.81
CA SER A 2 -88.79 -12.07 -4.44
C SER A 2 -87.79 -10.91 -4.50
N THR A 3 -88.20 -9.83 -3.86
CA THR A 3 -87.47 -8.60 -3.57
C THR A 3 -86.48 -8.83 -2.43
N SER A 4 -85.24 -8.33 -2.56
CA SER A 4 -84.47 -7.88 -1.39
C SER A 4 -83.57 -6.69 -1.73
N THR A 5 -83.80 -5.67 -0.92
CA THR A 5 -83.19 -4.35 -0.70
C THR A 5 -81.66 -4.17 -0.91
N PRO A 6 -81.23 -2.91 -1.14
CA PRO A 6 -79.84 -2.54 -1.39
C PRO A 6 -79.06 -2.33 -0.08
N HIS A 7 -77.84 -2.86 -0.01
CA HIS A 7 -76.87 -2.52 1.01
C HIS A 7 -76.16 -1.20 0.63
N THR A 8 -76.46 -0.15 1.39
CA THR A 8 -75.65 1.07 1.46
C THR A 8 -74.37 0.76 2.24
N HIS A 9 -73.25 0.54 1.53
CA HIS A 9 -71.92 0.65 2.13
C HIS A 9 -71.42 2.08 1.92
N SER A 10 -71.34 2.83 3.01
CA SER A 10 -70.61 4.08 3.07
C SER A 10 -69.13 3.78 2.83
N HIS A 11 -68.63 4.15 1.66
CA HIS A 11 -67.20 4.29 1.43
C HIS A 11 -66.75 5.53 2.21
N ASP A 12 -66.26 5.33 3.43
CA ASP A 12 -65.37 6.29 4.03
C ASP A 12 -64.07 6.28 3.20
N PRO A 13 -63.64 7.42 2.63
CA PRO A 13 -62.34 7.49 1.99
C PRO A 13 -61.28 7.19 3.05
N PRO A 14 -60.22 6.42 2.71
CA PRO A 14 -59.10 6.25 3.62
C PRO A 14 -58.57 7.64 4.01
N PRO A 15 -58.10 7.82 5.25
CA PRO A 15 -57.46 9.07 5.64
C PRO A 15 -56.26 9.26 4.72
N ILE A 16 -56.39 10.24 3.81
CA ILE A 16 -55.24 10.80 3.10
C ILE A 16 -54.47 11.57 4.16
N HIS A 17 -53.65 10.83 4.92
CA HIS A 17 -52.50 11.43 5.56
C HIS A 17 -51.60 11.90 4.42
N GLY A 18 -51.80 13.14 4.00
CA GLY A 18 -50.84 13.88 3.21
C GLY A 18 -49.59 14.06 4.07
N THR A 19 -48.73 13.05 4.12
CA THR A 19 -47.31 13.32 4.25
C THR A 19 -46.93 14.17 3.04
N PRO A 20 -46.40 15.39 3.24
CA PRO A 20 -45.94 16.20 2.13
C PRO A 20 -44.95 15.37 1.29
N PRO A 21 -45.08 15.35 -0.05
CA PRO A 21 -44.12 14.66 -0.90
C PRO A 21 -42.83 15.47 -0.87
N GLY A 22 -41.87 15.12 -0.02
CA GLY A 22 -40.63 15.91 -0.02
C GLY A 22 -39.53 15.67 1.00
N GLU A 23 -39.54 14.65 1.87
CA GLU A 23 -38.46 14.53 2.88
C GLU A 23 -37.82 13.14 3.05
N ASP A 24 -38.23 12.13 2.27
CA ASP A 24 -37.63 10.78 2.33
C ASP A 24 -36.85 10.39 1.06
N GLU A 25 -36.51 11.33 0.17
CA GLU A 25 -35.44 11.03 -0.80
C GLU A 25 -34.10 11.05 -0.05
N PRO A 26 -33.37 9.94 0.03
CA PRO A 26 -32.06 9.91 0.67
C PRO A 26 -31.13 10.82 -0.14
N TYR A 27 -30.98 12.07 0.30
CA TYR A 27 -30.06 13.02 -0.30
C TYR A 27 -28.67 12.41 -0.29
N ILE A 28 -28.20 12.01 -1.48
CA ILE A 28 -26.84 11.51 -1.67
C ILE A 28 -25.92 12.65 -1.23
N THR A 29 -25.21 12.44 -0.12
CA THR A 29 -24.29 13.45 0.40
C THR A 29 -23.21 13.69 -0.66
N TYR A 30 -22.77 14.94 -0.84
CA TYR A 30 -21.74 15.30 -1.82
C TYR A 30 -20.49 14.40 -1.77
N GLY A 31 -20.08 13.96 -0.58
CA GLY A 31 -18.98 13.01 -0.38
C GLY A 31 -19.24 11.61 -0.96
N GLN A 32 -20.47 11.11 -0.89
CA GLN A 32 -20.85 9.83 -1.49
C GLN A 32 -20.84 9.93 -3.02
N PHE A 33 -21.36 11.03 -3.58
CA PHE A 33 -21.31 11.28 -5.02
C PHE A 33 -19.86 11.32 -5.55
N GLN A 34 -18.97 12.04 -4.87
CA GLN A 34 -17.54 12.09 -5.24
C GLN A 34 -16.85 10.72 -5.16
N SER A 35 -17.22 9.90 -4.17
CA SER A 35 -16.67 8.55 -4.01
C SER A 35 -17.10 7.63 -5.15
N VAL A 36 -18.37 7.71 -5.55
CA VAL A 36 -18.90 7.00 -6.72
C VAL A 36 -18.20 7.45 -8.01
N LEU A 37 -18.03 8.76 -8.23
CA LEU A 37 -17.32 9.28 -9.41
C LEU A 37 -15.86 8.83 -9.47
N LYS A 38 -15.14 8.84 -8.34
CA LYS A 38 -13.75 8.33 -8.27
C LYS A 38 -13.69 6.85 -8.65
N LEU A 39 -14.63 6.04 -8.15
CA LEU A 39 -14.71 4.63 -8.47
C LEU A 39 -15.02 4.38 -9.95
N MET A 40 -15.97 5.12 -10.54
CA MET A 40 -16.30 5.01 -11.96
C MET A 40 -15.11 5.38 -12.86
N ARG A 41 -14.38 6.45 -12.51
CA ARG A 41 -13.14 6.83 -13.24
C ARG A 41 -12.10 5.73 -13.15
N LEU A 42 -11.93 5.13 -11.98
CA LEU A 42 -10.97 4.05 -11.77
C LEU A 42 -11.34 2.78 -12.57
N GLN A 43 -12.62 2.40 -12.55
CA GLN A 43 -13.15 1.23 -13.26
C GLN A 43 -13.01 1.35 -14.77
N ASN A 44 -13.05 2.55 -15.33
CA ASN A 44 -12.84 2.75 -16.76
C ASN A 44 -11.34 2.92 -17.10
N ALA A 45 -10.61 3.70 -16.31
CA ALA A 45 -9.22 4.04 -16.62
C ALA A 45 -8.26 2.84 -16.50
N VAL A 46 -8.44 2.00 -15.47
CA VAL A 46 -7.52 0.89 -15.22
C VAL A 46 -7.56 -0.17 -16.33
N PRO A 47 -8.71 -0.75 -16.70
CA PRO A 47 -8.75 -1.77 -17.76
C PRO A 47 -8.23 -1.24 -19.09
N ILE A 48 -8.58 0.00 -19.46
CA ILE A 48 -8.08 0.64 -20.68
C ILE A 48 -6.55 0.77 -20.62
N SER A 49 -6.00 1.26 -19.51
CA SER A 49 -4.54 1.41 -19.36
C SER A 49 -3.79 0.08 -19.46
N VAL A 50 -4.33 -0.99 -18.88
CA VAL A 50 -3.76 -2.35 -18.94
C VAL A 50 -3.79 -2.88 -20.36
N LEU A 51 -4.92 -2.77 -21.06
CA LEU A 51 -5.06 -3.22 -22.44
C LEU A 51 -4.13 -2.47 -23.39
N VAL A 52 -3.99 -1.15 -23.22
CA VAL A 52 -3.04 -0.36 -24.01
C VAL A 52 -1.60 -0.79 -23.72
N SER A 53 -1.22 -0.94 -22.45
CA SER A 53 0.14 -1.36 -22.09
C SER A 53 0.48 -2.75 -22.63
N LEU A 54 -0.42 -3.72 -22.47
CA LEU A 54 -0.28 -5.06 -23.01
C LEU A 54 -0.18 -5.04 -24.55
N GLY A 55 -1.10 -4.34 -25.22
CA GLY A 55 -1.13 -4.24 -26.67
C GLY A 55 0.13 -3.61 -27.24
N THR A 56 0.57 -2.48 -26.68
CA THR A 56 1.83 -1.83 -27.08
C THR A 56 3.03 -2.73 -26.80
N GLY A 57 3.10 -3.37 -25.62
CA GLY A 57 4.17 -4.32 -25.30
C GLY A 57 4.27 -5.46 -26.32
N LEU A 58 3.14 -6.05 -26.70
CA LEU A 58 3.08 -7.11 -27.72
C LEU A 58 3.50 -6.61 -29.11
N ILE A 59 3.02 -5.44 -29.54
CA ILE A 59 3.38 -4.85 -30.83
C ILE A 59 4.89 -4.55 -30.88
N CYS A 60 5.43 -3.91 -29.85
CA CYS A 60 6.85 -3.58 -29.73
C CYS A 60 7.75 -4.82 -29.61
N ALA A 61 7.24 -5.93 -29.05
CA ALA A 61 7.99 -7.16 -28.89
C ALA A 61 7.95 -8.07 -30.13
N LEU A 62 6.80 -8.16 -30.81
CA LEU A 62 6.53 -9.21 -31.80
C LEU A 62 6.23 -8.71 -33.22
N VAL A 63 5.73 -7.48 -33.37
CA VAL A 63 5.27 -6.95 -34.68
C VAL A 63 6.32 -6.04 -35.31
N ILE A 64 6.99 -5.21 -34.50
CA ILE A 64 8.02 -4.29 -34.96
C ILE A 64 9.36 -5.01 -35.04
N HIS A 65 10.09 -4.82 -36.14
CA HIS A 65 11.45 -5.32 -36.32
C HIS A 65 12.45 -4.16 -36.52
N PRO A 66 13.56 -4.11 -35.75
CA PRO A 66 13.90 -5.03 -34.67
C PRO A 66 12.97 -4.87 -33.45
N GLY A 67 12.56 -5.98 -32.86
CA GLY A 67 11.69 -5.99 -31.67
C GLY A 67 12.45 -5.66 -30.38
N MET A 68 11.75 -5.40 -29.26
CA MET A 68 12.41 -5.03 -27.99
C MET A 68 13.49 -6.03 -27.53
N GLY A 69 13.21 -7.35 -27.68
CA GLY A 69 14.17 -8.39 -27.34
C GLY A 69 15.38 -8.44 -28.28
N GLU A 70 15.18 -8.12 -29.56
CA GLU A 70 16.25 -8.02 -30.55
C GLU A 70 17.11 -6.78 -30.30
N ILE A 71 16.49 -5.64 -29.98
CA ILE A 71 17.18 -4.41 -29.57
C ILE A 71 18.03 -4.66 -28.33
N SER A 72 17.50 -5.38 -27.32
CA SER A 72 18.29 -5.76 -26.13
C SER A 72 19.51 -6.60 -26.49
N LEU A 73 19.41 -7.51 -27.47
CA LEU A 73 20.53 -8.30 -27.97
C LEU A 73 21.54 -7.48 -28.79
N LEU A 74 21.11 -6.40 -29.44
CA LEU A 74 21.98 -5.46 -30.17
C LEU A 74 22.81 -4.57 -29.22
N HIS A 75 22.36 -4.39 -27.97
CA HIS A 75 23.06 -3.63 -26.95
C HIS A 75 23.49 -4.53 -25.78
N PRO A 76 24.47 -5.44 -26.00
CA PRO A 76 24.89 -6.39 -24.98
C PRO A 76 25.54 -5.69 -23.78
N THR A 77 25.01 -5.93 -22.59
CA THR A 77 25.56 -5.46 -21.31
C THR A 77 25.83 -6.66 -20.39
N LEU A 78 26.59 -6.45 -19.31
CA LEU A 78 26.82 -7.51 -18.31
C LEU A 78 25.52 -7.95 -17.60
N LEU A 79 24.54 -7.04 -17.54
CA LEU A 79 23.24 -7.20 -16.91
C LEU A 79 22.13 -7.51 -17.91
N ILE A 80 22.47 -7.97 -19.12
CA ILE A 80 21.46 -8.42 -20.08
C ILE A 80 20.65 -9.60 -19.49
N PRO A 81 19.32 -9.60 -19.54
CA PRO A 81 18.51 -10.71 -19.04
C PRO A 81 18.27 -11.78 -20.11
N ASN A 82 17.74 -12.92 -19.69
CA ASN A 82 17.22 -13.95 -20.60
C ASN A 82 15.84 -13.52 -21.14
N ASN A 83 15.75 -13.19 -22.43
CA ASN A 83 14.53 -12.70 -23.07
C ASN A 83 13.30 -13.60 -22.89
N LEU A 84 13.47 -14.93 -22.91
CA LEU A 84 12.36 -15.86 -22.72
C LEU A 84 11.79 -15.78 -21.30
N LEU A 85 12.68 -15.79 -20.29
CA LEU A 85 12.26 -15.69 -18.89
C LEU A 85 11.59 -14.35 -18.60
N VAL A 86 12.08 -13.26 -19.20
CA VAL A 86 11.47 -11.92 -19.13
C VAL A 86 10.09 -11.91 -19.79
N GLY A 87 9.92 -12.55 -20.95
CA GLY A 87 8.62 -12.68 -21.61
C GLY A 87 7.60 -13.42 -20.74
N ILE A 88 8.00 -14.52 -20.10
CA ILE A 88 7.16 -15.26 -19.15
C ILE A 88 6.79 -14.38 -17.94
N TYR A 89 7.75 -13.60 -17.42
CA TYR A 89 7.48 -12.67 -16.33
C TYR A 89 6.40 -11.65 -16.70
N TRP A 90 6.53 -11.01 -17.85
CA TRP A 90 5.54 -10.06 -18.35
C TRP A 90 4.19 -10.70 -18.61
N ALA A 91 4.15 -11.94 -19.12
CA ALA A 91 2.90 -12.67 -19.32
C ALA A 91 2.16 -12.90 -17.99
N ILE A 92 2.88 -13.35 -16.94
CA ILE A 92 2.33 -13.52 -15.59
C ILE A 92 1.87 -12.18 -15.02
N LEU A 93 2.70 -11.14 -15.15
CA LEU A 93 2.37 -9.80 -14.66
C LEU A 93 1.09 -9.29 -15.33
N TYR A 94 0.97 -9.35 -16.65
CA TYR A 94 -0.25 -8.94 -17.35
C TYR A 94 -1.47 -9.78 -17.00
N ALA A 95 -1.32 -11.08 -16.78
CA ALA A 95 -2.42 -11.91 -16.29
C ALA A 95 -2.94 -11.43 -14.93
N LEU A 96 -2.03 -11.06 -14.01
CA LEU A 96 -2.40 -10.45 -12.73
C LEU A 96 -3.04 -9.07 -12.91
N GLN A 97 -2.55 -8.24 -13.84
CA GLN A 97 -3.14 -6.93 -14.13
C GLN A 97 -4.57 -7.03 -14.68
N VAL A 98 -4.82 -7.99 -15.58
CA VAL A 98 -6.17 -8.29 -16.07
C VAL A 98 -7.05 -8.79 -14.92
N GLY A 99 -6.53 -9.68 -14.07
CA GLY A 99 -7.22 -10.13 -12.86
C GLY A 99 -7.58 -8.97 -11.92
N PHE A 100 -6.67 -8.03 -11.71
CA PHE A 100 -6.90 -6.82 -10.92
C PHE A 100 -7.98 -5.92 -11.53
N ALA A 101 -7.96 -5.73 -12.84
CA ALA A 101 -8.98 -4.98 -13.57
C ALA A 101 -10.37 -5.64 -13.43
N LEU A 102 -10.45 -6.97 -13.49
CA LEU A 102 -11.69 -7.71 -13.24
C LEU A 102 -12.14 -7.59 -11.77
N LEU A 103 -11.20 -7.64 -10.84
CA LEU A 103 -11.48 -7.47 -9.41
C LEU A 103 -12.07 -6.08 -9.11
N LEU A 104 -11.57 -5.02 -9.75
CA LEU A 104 -12.15 -3.67 -9.69
C LEU A 104 -13.60 -3.60 -10.17
N SER A 105 -13.93 -4.32 -11.24
CA SER A 105 -15.27 -4.35 -11.81
C SER A 105 -16.24 -5.20 -10.98
N LEU A 106 -15.73 -6.26 -10.34
CA LEU A 106 -16.54 -7.22 -9.57
C LEU A 106 -16.57 -6.93 -8.06
N ALA A 107 -15.77 -5.98 -7.57
CA ALA A 107 -15.67 -5.67 -6.14
C ALA A 107 -17.01 -5.20 -5.56
N ARG A 108 -17.63 -6.05 -4.74
CA ARG A 108 -18.86 -5.74 -4.01
C ARG A 108 -18.62 -5.27 -2.56
N SER A 109 -17.57 -5.79 -1.91
CA SER A 109 -17.21 -5.45 -0.53
C SER A 109 -16.74 -4.00 -0.39
N SER A 110 -17.16 -3.33 0.68
CA SER A 110 -16.71 -1.99 1.04
C SER A 110 -15.20 -1.96 1.32
N GLU A 111 -14.67 -2.95 2.02
CA GLU A 111 -13.24 -3.07 2.35
C GLU A 111 -12.38 -3.14 1.08
N THR A 112 -12.78 -3.97 0.11
CA THR A 112 -12.09 -4.08 -1.17
C THR A 112 -12.15 -2.77 -1.95
N LYS A 113 -13.29 -2.07 -1.95
CA LYS A 113 -13.42 -0.76 -2.64
C LYS A 113 -12.52 0.29 -2.02
N GLU A 114 -12.42 0.32 -0.69
CA GLU A 114 -11.55 1.25 0.01
C GLU A 114 -10.07 1.02 -0.31
N LEU A 115 -9.61 -0.24 -0.25
CA LEU A 115 -8.27 -0.66 -0.66
C LEU A 115 -7.96 -0.21 -2.11
N LEU A 116 -8.91 -0.41 -3.02
CA LEU A 116 -8.72 -0.11 -4.43
C LEU A 116 -8.67 1.40 -4.72
N VAL A 117 -9.56 2.18 -4.09
CA VAL A 117 -9.64 3.63 -4.32
C VAL A 117 -8.50 4.37 -3.63
N HIS A 118 -8.17 4.02 -2.38
CA HIS A 118 -7.17 4.74 -1.59
C HIS A 118 -5.78 4.10 -1.68
N GLY A 119 -5.69 2.77 -1.64
CA GLY A 119 -4.42 2.05 -1.69
C GLY A 119 -3.75 2.12 -3.06
N VAL A 120 -4.49 1.88 -4.14
CA VAL A 120 -3.94 1.88 -5.51
C VAL A 120 -4.32 3.16 -6.25
N GLY A 121 -5.62 3.38 -6.43
CA GLY A 121 -6.20 4.54 -7.11
C GLY A 121 -5.72 4.70 -8.56
N MET A 122 -5.83 5.93 -9.07
CA MET A 122 -5.46 6.29 -10.45
C MET A 122 -3.96 6.16 -10.74
N ARG A 123 -3.13 6.03 -9.70
CA ARG A 123 -1.67 5.91 -9.82
C ARG A 123 -1.27 4.67 -10.62
N PHE A 124 -2.01 3.57 -10.47
CA PHE A 124 -1.72 2.35 -11.24
C PHE A 124 -2.04 2.51 -12.73
N ALA A 125 -3.13 3.20 -13.07
CA ALA A 125 -3.41 3.52 -14.47
C ALA A 125 -2.30 4.39 -15.08
N ALA A 126 -1.82 5.39 -14.33
CA ALA A 126 -0.67 6.20 -14.74
C ALA A 126 0.62 5.37 -14.89
N ALA A 127 0.87 4.40 -14.00
CA ALA A 127 2.03 3.51 -14.10
C ALA A 127 2.02 2.65 -15.38
N ASN A 128 0.84 2.16 -15.79
CA ASN A 128 0.69 1.46 -17.07
C ASN A 128 0.93 2.37 -18.26
N TRP A 129 0.47 3.62 -18.24
CA TRP A 129 0.76 4.60 -19.29
C TRP A 129 2.25 4.93 -19.40
N LEU A 130 2.95 5.13 -18.28
CA LEU A 130 4.40 5.32 -18.27
C LEU A 130 5.13 4.09 -18.81
N ASN A 131 4.66 2.89 -18.48
CA ASN A 131 5.21 1.65 -19.01
C ASN A 131 5.00 1.51 -20.52
N THR A 132 3.82 1.87 -21.04
CA THR A 132 3.55 1.98 -22.47
C THR A 132 4.54 2.93 -23.14
N ALA A 133 4.72 4.13 -22.59
CA ALA A 133 5.67 5.11 -23.11
C ALA A 133 7.11 4.59 -23.09
N THR A 134 7.48 3.81 -22.06
CA THR A 134 8.78 3.14 -21.96
C THR A 134 9.00 2.17 -23.11
N PHE A 135 8.04 1.30 -23.42
CA PHE A 135 8.15 0.37 -24.56
C PHE A 135 8.33 1.09 -25.90
N VAL A 136 7.57 2.16 -26.11
CA VAL A 136 7.71 2.98 -27.33
C VAL A 136 9.09 3.62 -27.39
N CYS A 137 9.54 4.26 -26.31
CA CYS A 137 10.85 4.90 -26.26
C CYS A 137 12.00 3.90 -26.45
N TRP A 138 11.89 2.70 -25.86
CA TRP A 138 12.87 1.63 -26.03
C TRP A 138 12.93 1.13 -27.48
N THR A 139 11.76 0.93 -28.11
CA THR A 139 11.67 0.50 -29.51
C THR A 139 12.26 1.54 -30.46
N LEU A 140 12.07 2.83 -30.14
CA LEU A 140 12.68 3.95 -30.86
C LEU A 140 14.15 4.21 -30.48
N GLN A 141 14.76 3.33 -29.65
CA GLN A 141 16.15 3.44 -29.16
C GLN A 141 16.46 4.75 -28.42
N MET A 142 15.43 5.42 -27.87
CA MET A 142 15.57 6.59 -26.99
C MET A 142 15.88 6.15 -25.55
N PHE A 143 16.98 5.42 -25.35
CA PHE A 143 17.27 4.73 -24.09
C PHE A 143 17.29 5.64 -22.86
N ARG A 144 17.88 6.84 -22.98
CA ARG A 144 17.90 7.82 -21.87
C ARG A 144 16.50 8.31 -21.49
N THR A 145 15.65 8.53 -22.48
CA THR A 145 14.25 8.94 -22.26
C THR A 145 13.44 7.80 -21.66
N ALA A 146 13.60 6.58 -22.19
CA ALA A 146 12.97 5.39 -21.63
C ALA A 146 13.34 5.20 -20.16
N GLU A 147 14.62 5.36 -19.83
CA GLU A 147 15.12 5.22 -18.47
C GLU A 147 14.59 6.30 -17.53
N ALA A 148 14.52 7.56 -17.98
CA ALA A 148 13.91 8.63 -17.20
C ALA A 148 12.42 8.34 -16.88
N ILE A 149 11.68 7.79 -17.85
CA ILE A 149 10.28 7.39 -17.66
C ILE A 149 10.18 6.22 -16.67
N VAL A 150 11.06 5.21 -16.78
CA VAL A 150 11.15 4.09 -15.83
C VAL A 150 11.39 4.60 -14.43
N PHE A 151 12.33 5.53 -14.24
CA PHE A 151 12.63 6.09 -12.92
C PHE A 151 11.40 6.78 -12.30
N ILE A 152 10.68 7.58 -13.07
CA ILE A 152 9.41 8.18 -12.63
C ILE A 152 8.39 7.09 -12.27
N ASN A 153 8.31 6.02 -13.07
CA ASN A 153 7.38 4.93 -12.85
C ASN A 153 7.71 4.13 -11.58
N VAL A 154 9.00 3.91 -11.28
CA VAL A 154 9.47 3.31 -10.03
C VAL A 154 9.02 4.14 -8.83
N LEU A 155 9.21 5.47 -8.86
CA LEU A 155 8.74 6.35 -7.79
C LEU A 155 7.22 6.29 -7.60
N LEU A 156 6.47 6.21 -8.70
CA LEU A 156 5.02 6.09 -8.68
C LEU A 156 4.58 4.75 -8.06
N LEU A 157 5.18 3.63 -8.46
CA LEU A 157 4.89 2.31 -7.87
C LEU A 157 5.34 2.24 -6.40
N LEU A 158 6.47 2.83 -6.04
CA LEU A 158 6.91 2.91 -4.65
C LEU A 158 5.91 3.70 -3.80
N SER A 159 5.32 4.76 -4.35
CA SER A 159 4.24 5.50 -3.67
C SER A 159 3.00 4.62 -3.42
N ILE A 160 2.67 3.72 -4.35
CA ILE A 160 1.58 2.75 -4.18
C ILE A 160 1.94 1.74 -3.08
N HIS A 161 3.17 1.22 -3.08
CA HIS A 161 3.66 0.33 -2.02
C HIS A 161 3.60 0.98 -0.64
N ILE A 162 4.05 2.24 -0.51
CA ILE A 162 3.97 2.99 0.75
C ILE A 162 2.52 3.06 1.25
N THR A 163 1.56 3.37 0.36
CA THR A 163 0.15 3.40 0.75
C THR A 163 -0.41 2.01 1.07
N LEU A 164 0.08 0.96 0.42
CA LEU A 164 -0.34 -0.43 0.69
C LEU A 164 0.15 -0.95 2.05
N ILE A 165 1.14 -0.31 2.70
CA ILE A 165 1.53 -0.65 4.07
C ILE A 165 0.37 -0.44 5.05
N GLN A 166 -0.51 0.54 4.78
CA GLN A 166 -1.71 0.79 5.60
C GLN A 166 -2.81 -0.26 5.40
N PHE A 167 -2.73 -1.06 4.34
CA PHE A 167 -3.71 -2.08 3.99
C PHE A 167 -3.02 -3.45 3.89
N PRO A 168 -2.65 -4.10 5.01
CA PRO A 168 -1.84 -5.30 4.99
C PRO A 168 -2.55 -6.48 4.29
N PRO A 169 -1.79 -7.32 3.55
CA PRO A 169 -2.36 -8.46 2.85
C PRO A 169 -2.95 -9.45 3.86
N THR A 170 -4.26 -9.68 3.77
CA THR A 170 -4.98 -10.57 4.68
C THR A 170 -5.34 -11.88 3.99
N TRP A 171 -5.05 -13.02 4.64
CA TRP A 171 -5.36 -14.36 4.11
C TRP A 171 -6.87 -14.65 3.97
N ARG A 172 -7.73 -13.85 4.61
CA ARG A 172 -9.19 -13.89 4.43
C ARG A 172 -9.62 -13.51 3.01
N HIS A 173 -8.83 -12.67 2.34
CA HIS A 173 -9.08 -12.22 0.97
C HIS A 173 -7.86 -12.50 0.09
N PRO A 174 -7.56 -13.77 -0.20
CA PRO A 174 -6.31 -14.16 -0.88
C PRO A 174 -6.21 -13.59 -2.29
N LEU A 175 -7.34 -13.39 -2.98
CA LEU A 175 -7.38 -12.73 -4.29
C LEU A 175 -7.00 -11.25 -4.20
N ASN A 176 -7.41 -10.53 -3.15
CA ASN A 176 -6.97 -9.15 -2.95
C ASN A 176 -5.46 -9.12 -2.69
N ALA A 177 -4.96 -10.01 -1.84
CA ALA A 177 -3.52 -10.11 -1.57
C ALA A 177 -2.72 -10.37 -2.85
N LEU A 178 -3.13 -11.35 -3.66
CA LEU A 178 -2.43 -11.73 -4.88
C LEU A 178 -2.55 -10.68 -5.99
N LEU A 179 -3.76 -10.20 -6.28
CA LEU A 179 -4.01 -9.32 -7.43
C LEU A 179 -3.65 -7.86 -7.15
N VAL A 180 -3.68 -7.41 -5.90
CA VAL A 180 -3.29 -6.03 -5.54
C VAL A 180 -1.81 -5.99 -5.17
N HIS A 181 -1.40 -6.70 -4.12
CA HIS A 181 -0.02 -6.65 -3.64
C HIS A 181 0.90 -7.43 -4.57
N GLY A 182 0.49 -8.60 -5.04
CA GLY A 182 1.30 -9.42 -5.94
C GLY A 182 1.61 -8.70 -7.25
N MET A 183 0.57 -8.20 -7.93
CA MET A 183 0.72 -7.43 -9.17
C MET A 183 1.63 -6.20 -8.99
N THR A 184 1.35 -5.35 -8.00
CA THR A 184 2.14 -4.12 -7.78
C THR A 184 3.58 -4.41 -7.35
N SER A 185 3.80 -5.49 -6.60
CA SER A 185 5.14 -5.93 -6.19
C SER A 185 5.94 -6.49 -7.36
N LEU A 186 5.34 -7.36 -8.18
CA LEU A 186 5.99 -7.88 -9.37
C LEU A 186 6.28 -6.78 -10.39
N PHE A 187 5.37 -5.80 -10.52
CA PHE A 187 5.62 -4.66 -11.40
C PHE A 187 6.78 -3.80 -10.89
N LEU A 188 6.85 -3.54 -9.58
CA LEU A 188 7.97 -2.80 -9.01
C LEU A 188 9.30 -3.55 -9.18
N ALA A 189 9.32 -4.85 -8.90
CA ALA A 189 10.52 -5.70 -9.01
C ALA A 189 11.11 -5.65 -10.43
N ILE A 190 10.30 -5.85 -11.48
CA ILE A 190 10.84 -5.87 -12.85
C ILE A 190 11.37 -4.50 -13.29
N LEU A 191 10.78 -3.41 -12.80
CA LEU A 191 11.27 -2.07 -13.09
C LEU A 191 12.60 -1.79 -12.39
N LEU A 192 12.77 -2.22 -11.13
CA LEU A 192 14.02 -2.06 -10.38
C LEU A 192 15.12 -3.02 -10.86
N ASP A 193 14.80 -4.29 -11.01
CA ASP A 193 15.81 -5.33 -11.24
C ASP A 193 16.25 -5.43 -12.69
N LEU A 194 15.36 -5.19 -13.65
CA LEU A 194 15.71 -5.35 -15.07
C LEU A 194 15.70 -4.03 -15.80
N HIS A 195 14.65 -3.21 -15.69
CA HIS A 195 14.67 -1.93 -16.43
C HIS A 195 15.75 -1.00 -15.90
N LEU A 196 15.83 -0.75 -14.60
CA LEU A 196 16.85 0.15 -14.04
C LEU A 196 18.27 -0.41 -14.19
N LEU A 197 18.47 -1.72 -14.00
CA LEU A 197 19.79 -2.34 -14.13
C LEU A 197 20.23 -2.52 -15.58
N HIS A 198 19.45 -3.22 -16.41
CA HIS A 198 19.80 -3.43 -17.83
C HIS A 198 19.56 -2.18 -18.67
N GLY A 199 18.38 -1.58 -18.56
CA GLY A 199 18.04 -0.35 -19.29
C GLY A 199 18.94 0.82 -18.89
N GLY A 200 19.19 1.00 -17.59
CA GLY A 200 20.17 1.98 -17.10
C GLY A 200 21.58 1.71 -17.61
N SER A 201 22.03 0.46 -17.67
CA SER A 201 23.34 0.11 -18.27
C SER A 201 23.41 0.50 -19.75
N VAL A 202 22.35 0.27 -20.52
CA VAL A 202 22.29 0.68 -21.93
C VAL A 202 22.24 2.21 -22.06
N ALA A 203 21.44 2.90 -21.23
CA ALA A 203 21.32 4.35 -21.24
C ALA A 203 22.64 5.08 -20.86
N LEU A 204 23.44 4.46 -19.98
CA LEU A 204 24.77 4.92 -19.56
C LEU A 204 25.91 4.44 -20.48
N ASP A 205 25.58 3.77 -21.58
CA ASP A 205 26.55 3.29 -22.58
C ASP A 205 27.56 2.26 -22.02
N TRP A 206 27.11 1.41 -21.09
CA TRP A 206 27.88 0.25 -20.58
C TRP A 206 27.79 -0.96 -21.52
N VAL A 207 27.71 -0.69 -22.83
CA VAL A 207 27.59 -1.69 -23.88
C VAL A 207 28.96 -2.33 -24.14
N ILE A 208 28.97 -3.65 -24.35
CA ILE A 208 30.17 -4.46 -24.56
C ILE A 208 30.35 -4.70 -26.06
N GLU A 209 31.24 -3.95 -26.69
CA GLU A 209 31.66 -4.16 -28.08
C GLU A 209 32.83 -5.13 -28.18
N HIS A 210 33.69 -5.13 -27.15
CA HIS A 210 34.92 -5.91 -27.13
C HIS A 210 35.12 -6.64 -25.80
N ARG A 211 35.71 -7.83 -25.84
CA ARG A 211 35.98 -8.65 -24.64
C ARG A 211 36.77 -7.91 -23.55
N LYS A 212 37.61 -6.94 -23.93
CA LYS A 212 38.38 -6.12 -22.99
C LYS A 212 37.50 -5.19 -22.13
N GLN A 213 36.33 -4.79 -22.63
CA GLN A 213 35.38 -3.93 -21.90
C GLN A 213 34.62 -4.69 -20.80
N LEU A 214 34.62 -6.03 -20.80
CA LEU A 214 34.04 -6.84 -19.71
C LEU A 214 34.63 -6.43 -18.36
N GLY A 215 35.96 -6.38 -18.26
CA GLY A 215 36.64 -5.98 -17.02
C GLY A 215 36.34 -4.54 -16.63
N LYS A 216 36.20 -3.64 -17.62
CA LYS A 216 35.93 -2.21 -17.40
C LYS A 216 34.60 -1.98 -16.69
N TYR A 217 33.54 -2.70 -17.08
CA TYR A 217 32.18 -2.50 -16.56
C TYR A 217 31.79 -3.47 -15.42
N THR A 218 32.66 -4.43 -15.08
CA THR A 218 32.36 -5.45 -14.06
C THR A 218 31.97 -4.83 -12.73
N TRP A 219 32.77 -3.89 -12.23
CA TRP A 219 32.54 -3.32 -10.89
C TRP A 219 31.36 -2.35 -10.85
N GLN A 220 31.06 -1.66 -11.95
CA GLN A 220 29.88 -0.81 -12.09
C GLN A 220 28.61 -1.65 -12.08
N SER A 221 28.59 -2.76 -12.83
CA SER A 221 27.46 -3.70 -12.83
C SER A 221 27.28 -4.39 -11.48
N VAL A 222 28.37 -4.80 -10.81
CA VAL A 222 28.31 -5.36 -9.45
C VAL A 222 27.79 -4.33 -8.46
N GLY A 223 28.31 -3.09 -8.50
CA GLY A 223 27.88 -2.01 -7.62
C GLY A 223 26.41 -1.64 -7.82
N ALA A 224 25.95 -1.55 -9.07
CA ALA A 224 24.55 -1.30 -9.40
C ALA A 224 23.63 -2.43 -8.88
N LEU A 225 24.01 -3.69 -9.10
CA LEU A 225 23.29 -4.86 -8.61
C LEU A 225 23.19 -4.85 -7.07
N ILE A 226 24.32 -4.63 -6.37
CA ILE A 226 24.33 -4.52 -4.90
C ILE A 226 23.44 -3.38 -4.43
N GLY A 227 23.56 -2.19 -5.04
CA GLY A 227 22.81 -1.01 -4.65
C GLY A 227 21.29 -1.24 -4.73
N VAL A 228 20.81 -1.75 -5.86
CA VAL A 228 19.38 -2.04 -6.05
C VAL A 228 18.90 -3.12 -5.08
N HIS A 229 19.60 -4.24 -4.98
CA HIS A 229 19.11 -5.36 -4.17
C HIS A 229 19.26 -5.16 -2.66
N VAL A 230 20.25 -4.39 -2.18
CA VAL A 230 20.30 -4.00 -0.75
C VAL A 230 19.09 -3.15 -0.37
N VAL A 231 18.76 -2.16 -1.20
CA VAL A 231 17.58 -1.32 -0.98
C VAL A 231 16.30 -2.16 -1.05
N GLN A 232 16.21 -3.08 -2.01
CA GLN A 232 15.06 -3.95 -2.17
C GLN A 232 14.88 -4.92 -1.00
N VAL A 233 15.94 -5.57 -0.53
CA VAL A 233 15.90 -6.43 0.67
C VAL A 233 15.50 -5.63 1.91
N ALA A 234 16.05 -4.44 2.11
CA ALA A 234 15.66 -3.58 3.23
C ALA A 234 14.16 -3.21 3.16
N TRP A 235 13.67 -2.90 1.95
CA TRP A 235 12.27 -2.60 1.71
C TRP A 235 11.36 -3.81 1.92
N GLU A 236 11.78 -5.01 1.52
CA GLU A 236 11.05 -6.27 1.76
C GLU A 236 10.89 -6.56 3.25
N VAL A 237 11.96 -6.40 4.04
CA VAL A 237 11.92 -6.59 5.50
C VAL A 237 10.97 -5.58 6.15
N TYR A 238 11.02 -4.32 5.72
CA TYR A 238 10.17 -3.25 6.23
C TYR A 238 8.69 -3.43 5.85
N SER A 239 8.41 -3.68 4.57
CA SER A 239 7.04 -3.77 4.03
C SER A 239 6.39 -5.15 4.21
N HIS A 240 7.14 -6.17 4.63
CA HIS A 240 6.69 -7.55 4.77
C HIS A 240 6.09 -8.12 3.46
N SER A 241 6.58 -7.66 2.31
CA SER A 241 6.05 -8.04 1.00
C SER A 241 6.73 -9.29 0.41
N TYR A 242 6.09 -10.45 0.59
CA TYR A 242 6.56 -11.72 0.02
C TYR A 242 6.60 -11.71 -1.51
N SER A 243 5.63 -11.05 -2.16
CA SER A 243 5.55 -11.01 -3.62
C SER A 243 6.69 -10.23 -4.26
N LEU A 244 7.21 -9.22 -3.55
CA LEU A 244 8.36 -8.45 -4.01
C LEU A 244 9.61 -9.33 -4.06
N ALA A 245 9.88 -10.08 -2.98
CA ALA A 245 11.00 -11.02 -2.91
C ALA A 245 10.92 -12.15 -3.96
N VAL A 246 9.71 -12.66 -4.25
CA VAL A 246 9.50 -13.63 -5.33
C VAL A 246 9.83 -13.02 -6.70
N GLY A 247 9.37 -11.79 -6.96
CA GLY A 247 9.71 -11.04 -8.17
C GLY A 247 11.20 -10.82 -8.30
N ALA A 248 11.84 -10.36 -7.23
CA ALA A 248 13.27 -10.11 -7.11
C ALA A 248 14.11 -11.34 -7.47
N THR A 249 13.76 -12.48 -6.84
CA THR A 249 14.45 -13.74 -7.05
C THR A 249 14.29 -14.22 -8.48
N TYR A 250 13.09 -14.08 -9.06
CA TYR A 250 12.86 -14.43 -10.47
C TYR A 250 13.66 -13.52 -11.42
N SER A 251 13.69 -12.21 -11.19
CA SER A 251 14.50 -11.27 -11.98
C SER A 251 15.99 -11.62 -11.92
N LEU A 252 16.49 -11.99 -10.73
CA LEU A 252 17.86 -12.48 -10.57
C LEU A 252 18.11 -13.79 -11.34
N PHE A 253 17.12 -14.69 -11.45
CA PHE A 253 17.23 -15.85 -12.35
C PHE A 253 17.25 -15.45 -13.83
N CYS A 254 16.48 -14.45 -14.24
CA CYS A 254 16.56 -13.87 -15.59
C CYS A 254 17.98 -13.39 -15.90
N LEU A 255 18.66 -12.78 -14.91
CA LEU A 255 20.06 -12.38 -15.03
C LEU A 255 21.00 -13.58 -14.97
N LEU A 256 20.82 -14.53 -14.06
CA LEU A 256 21.75 -15.65 -13.87
C LEU A 256 21.80 -16.56 -15.09
N PHE A 257 20.65 -16.84 -15.71
CA PHE A 257 20.53 -17.73 -16.87
C PHE A 257 20.66 -17.01 -18.21
N SER A 258 21.24 -15.81 -18.23
CA SER A 258 21.59 -15.12 -19.46
C SER A 258 23.07 -15.28 -19.79
N THR A 259 23.40 -15.17 -21.08
CA THR A 259 24.77 -15.19 -21.56
C THR A 259 24.97 -13.98 -22.48
N PRO A 260 25.78 -12.99 -22.07
CA PRO A 260 26.11 -11.86 -22.93
C PRO A 260 26.80 -12.34 -24.21
N ARG A 261 26.40 -11.77 -25.35
CA ARG A 261 26.95 -12.08 -26.68
C ARG A 261 27.28 -10.80 -27.40
N THR A 262 28.46 -10.69 -28.00
CA THR A 262 28.82 -9.54 -28.84
C THR A 262 28.14 -9.59 -30.20
N ASN A 263 27.84 -10.79 -30.72
CA ASN A 263 27.04 -10.95 -31.93
C ASN A 263 25.99 -12.07 -31.74
N PRO A 264 24.69 -11.74 -31.66
CA PRO A 264 23.65 -12.74 -31.42
C PRO A 264 23.55 -13.82 -32.51
N GLY A 265 24.03 -13.57 -33.73
CA GLY A 265 24.02 -14.52 -34.83
C GLY A 265 25.15 -15.56 -34.83
N LEU A 266 26.15 -15.42 -33.96
CA LEU A 266 27.33 -16.30 -33.93
C LEU A 266 27.49 -16.94 -32.54
N PRO A 267 27.37 -18.28 -32.41
CA PRO A 267 27.43 -18.97 -31.11
C PRO A 267 28.78 -18.81 -30.39
N GLU A 268 29.85 -18.59 -31.13
CA GLU A 268 31.21 -18.41 -30.60
C GLU A 268 31.41 -17.09 -29.83
N THR A 269 30.49 -16.13 -29.96
CA THR A 269 30.59 -14.83 -29.29
C THR A 269 30.03 -14.82 -27.86
N ALA A 270 29.61 -15.98 -27.35
CA ALA A 270 29.18 -16.14 -25.97
C ALA A 270 30.32 -15.81 -24.99
N MET A 271 30.06 -14.88 -24.09
CA MET A 271 31.00 -14.46 -23.06
C MET A 271 30.56 -15.00 -21.69
N SER A 272 31.51 -15.56 -20.95
CA SER A 272 31.28 -15.92 -19.55
C SER A 272 31.12 -14.65 -18.72
N LYS A 273 30.11 -14.63 -17.85
CA LYS A 273 29.91 -13.51 -16.92
C LYS A 273 31.07 -13.47 -15.93
N PRO A 274 31.58 -12.27 -15.57
CA PRO A 274 32.60 -12.14 -14.54
C PRO A 274 32.16 -12.82 -13.24
N ALA A 275 33.06 -13.60 -12.64
CA ALA A 275 32.79 -14.34 -11.41
C ALA A 275 32.22 -13.46 -10.27
N PRO A 276 32.71 -12.22 -10.03
CA PRO A 276 32.13 -11.36 -8.99
C PRO A 276 30.65 -11.06 -9.20
N LEU A 277 30.21 -10.90 -10.45
CA LEU A 277 28.80 -10.63 -10.77
C LEU A 277 27.94 -11.85 -10.48
N VAL A 278 28.39 -13.03 -10.93
CA VAL A 278 27.67 -14.30 -10.70
C VAL A 278 27.54 -14.60 -9.21
N ILE A 279 28.63 -14.46 -8.45
CA ILE A 279 28.63 -14.68 -6.99
C ILE A 279 27.66 -13.71 -6.32
N THR A 280 27.69 -12.43 -6.68
CA THR A 280 26.79 -11.41 -6.14
C THR A 280 25.32 -11.74 -6.43
N THR A 281 25.00 -12.15 -7.67
CA THR A 281 23.65 -12.61 -8.06
C THR A 281 23.19 -13.79 -7.19
N ILE A 282 24.04 -14.79 -6.98
CA ILE A 282 23.71 -15.96 -6.14
C ILE A 282 23.48 -15.56 -4.68
N ILE A 283 24.29 -14.66 -4.13
CA ILE A 283 24.13 -14.16 -2.75
C ILE A 283 22.74 -13.54 -2.59
N PHE A 284 22.30 -12.68 -3.51
CA PHE A 284 20.98 -12.04 -3.41
C PHE A 284 19.83 -13.00 -3.66
N ILE A 285 19.98 -14.01 -4.53
CA ILE A 285 18.99 -15.09 -4.70
C ILE A 285 18.71 -15.80 -3.37
N VAL A 286 19.74 -15.98 -2.53
CA VAL A 286 19.60 -16.57 -1.19
C VAL A 286 19.12 -15.54 -0.16
N LEU A 287 19.55 -14.27 -0.28
CA LEU A 287 19.23 -13.22 0.67
C LEU A 287 17.75 -12.84 0.67
N HIS A 288 17.07 -12.82 -0.48
CA HIS A 288 15.64 -12.48 -0.56
C HIS A 288 14.74 -13.46 0.24
N PRO A 289 14.87 -14.80 0.10
CA PRO A 289 14.19 -15.75 0.99
C PRO A 289 14.55 -15.60 2.47
N LEU A 290 15.82 -15.31 2.80
CA LEU A 290 16.24 -15.08 4.18
C LEU A 290 15.61 -13.80 4.75
N ALA A 291 15.46 -12.76 3.93
CA ALA A 291 14.81 -11.50 4.30
C ALA A 291 13.33 -11.73 4.66
N ILE A 292 12.62 -12.57 3.91
CA ILE A 292 11.26 -13.00 4.26
C ILE A 292 11.23 -13.67 5.63
N ILE A 293 12.14 -14.60 5.90
CA ILE A 293 12.21 -15.31 7.19
C ILE A 293 12.50 -14.32 8.32
N ALA A 294 13.47 -13.42 8.12
CA ALA A 294 13.83 -12.39 9.08
C ALA A 294 12.64 -11.45 9.38
N SER A 295 11.93 -11.00 8.34
CA SER A 295 10.73 -10.18 8.45
C SER A 295 9.64 -10.90 9.26
N ALA A 296 9.38 -12.18 8.98
CA ALA A 296 8.40 -12.98 9.73
C ALA A 296 8.79 -13.17 11.22
N VAL A 297 10.07 -13.37 11.52
CA VAL A 297 10.55 -13.47 12.91
C VAL A 297 10.43 -12.14 13.64
N LEU A 298 10.86 -11.04 13.01
CA LEU A 298 10.78 -9.70 13.58
C LEU A 298 9.33 -9.30 13.85
N HIS A 299 8.42 -9.57 12.91
CA HIS A 299 7.00 -9.31 13.06
C HIS A 299 6.42 -10.02 14.29
N ARG A 300 6.70 -11.33 14.43
CA ARG A 300 6.26 -12.10 15.59
C ARG A 300 6.83 -11.58 16.92
N GLN A 301 8.05 -11.06 16.91
CA GLN A 301 8.64 -10.46 18.12
C GLN A 301 7.96 -9.13 18.47
N LEU A 302 7.70 -8.28 17.48
CA LEU A 302 7.01 -7.02 17.66
C LEU A 302 5.55 -7.20 18.10
N GLU A 303 4.83 -8.18 17.55
CA GLU A 303 3.48 -8.52 17.99
C GLU A 303 3.45 -8.96 19.47
N ARG A 304 4.42 -9.78 19.90
CA ARG A 304 4.55 -10.19 21.30
C ARG A 304 4.82 -9.00 22.21
N GLN A 305 5.68 -8.07 21.80
CA GLN A 305 5.98 -6.86 22.57
C GLN A 305 4.78 -5.90 22.61
N GLY A 306 4.07 -5.73 21.49
CA GLY A 306 2.87 -4.92 21.40
C GLY A 306 1.72 -5.48 22.24
N GLN A 307 1.57 -6.81 22.28
CA GLN A 307 0.60 -7.46 23.14
C GLN A 307 0.91 -7.24 24.62
N ILE A 308 2.19 -7.33 25.03
CA ILE A 308 2.61 -7.04 26.40
C ILE A 308 2.30 -5.57 26.75
N ARG A 309 2.59 -4.63 25.83
CA ARG A 309 2.32 -3.20 26.05
C ARG A 309 0.82 -2.89 26.14
N LEU A 310 -0.03 -3.50 25.31
CA LEU A 310 -1.47 -3.28 25.36
C LEU A 310 -2.08 -3.83 26.66
N VAL A 311 -1.57 -4.95 27.16
CA VAL A 311 -1.97 -5.50 28.47
C VAL A 311 -1.54 -4.55 29.59
N GLU A 312 -0.31 -4.04 29.56
CA GLU A 312 0.18 -3.08 30.56
C GLU A 312 -0.58 -1.72 30.53
N GLU A 313 -0.91 -1.22 29.33
CA GLU A 313 -1.74 -0.02 29.16
C GLU A 313 -3.19 -0.24 29.64
N ALA A 314 -3.74 -1.45 29.47
CA ALA A 314 -5.06 -1.81 29.98
C ALA A 314 -5.07 -1.95 31.51
N GLU A 315 -4.09 -2.65 32.09
CA GLU A 315 -3.93 -2.79 33.54
C GLU A 315 -3.73 -1.42 34.22
N SER A 316 -2.91 -0.54 33.64
CA SER A 316 -2.72 0.82 34.16
C SER A 316 -3.94 1.73 33.99
N ALA A 317 -4.81 1.47 32.99
CA ALA A 317 -6.10 2.15 32.88
C ALA A 317 -7.09 1.67 33.96
N GLU A 318 -7.17 0.37 34.21
CA GLU A 318 -8.00 -0.21 35.28
C GLU A 318 -7.55 0.27 36.67
N GLU A 319 -6.24 0.34 36.94
CA GLU A 319 -5.73 0.89 38.20
C GLU A 319 -6.12 2.36 38.41
N ARG A 320 -6.12 3.17 37.34
CA ARG A 320 -6.54 4.59 37.40
C ARG A 320 -8.01 4.71 37.76
N VAL A 321 -8.86 3.85 37.19
CA VAL A 321 -10.29 3.79 37.52
C VAL A 321 -10.46 3.38 38.99
N ARG A 322 -9.79 2.32 39.44
CA ARG A 322 -9.90 1.85 40.84
C ARG A 322 -9.44 2.90 41.86
N ARG A 323 -8.37 3.65 41.57
CA ARG A 323 -7.91 4.75 42.44
C ARG A 323 -8.88 5.93 42.42
N ALA A 324 -9.56 6.19 41.30
CA ALA A 324 -10.58 7.23 41.23
C ALA A 324 -11.83 6.85 42.04
N GLU A 325 -12.27 5.59 41.96
CA GLU A 325 -13.36 5.05 42.77
C GLU A 325 -13.05 5.07 44.27
N GLN A 326 -11.83 4.66 44.67
CA GLN A 326 -11.40 4.74 46.06
C GLN A 326 -11.41 6.18 46.59
N ARG A 327 -10.89 7.14 45.81
CA ARG A 327 -10.94 8.56 46.19
C ARG A 327 -12.37 9.09 46.29
N ALA A 328 -13.27 8.67 45.41
CA ALA A 328 -14.67 9.06 45.47
C ALA A 328 -15.34 8.51 46.74
N ALA A 329 -15.10 7.24 47.07
CA ALA A 329 -15.61 6.61 48.28
C ALA A 329 -15.05 7.24 49.57
N ASP A 330 -13.75 7.57 49.58
CA ASP A 330 -13.11 8.26 50.71
C ASP A 330 -13.73 9.65 50.93
N LEU A 331 -13.98 10.41 49.85
CA LEU A 331 -14.64 11.72 49.90
C LEU A 331 -16.11 11.62 50.34
N GLU A 332 -16.83 10.56 49.96
CA GLU A 332 -18.19 10.31 50.44
C GLU A 332 -18.21 9.98 51.94
N ALA A 333 -17.25 9.18 52.41
CA ALA A 333 -17.11 8.86 53.84
C ALA A 333 -16.76 10.10 54.67
N GLU A 334 -15.90 10.99 54.14
CA GLU A 334 -15.54 12.25 54.80
C GLU A 334 -16.75 13.20 54.92
N HIS A 335 -17.57 13.32 53.86
CA HIS A 335 -18.81 14.10 53.92
C HIS A 335 -19.82 13.52 54.92
N ALA A 336 -20.02 12.20 54.93
CA ALA A 336 -20.92 11.55 55.89
C ALA A 336 -20.45 11.72 57.35
N GLY A 337 -19.14 11.78 57.58
CA GLY A 337 -18.55 12.08 58.88
C GLY A 337 -18.85 13.52 59.35
N HIS A 338 -18.70 14.49 58.44
CA HIS A 338 -19.01 15.91 58.73
C HIS A 338 -20.49 16.14 59.03
N ASP A 339 -21.39 15.46 58.30
CA ASP A 339 -22.84 15.56 58.54
C ASP A 339 -23.24 15.02 59.92
N HIS A 340 -22.56 13.97 60.41
CA HIS A 340 -22.75 13.45 61.76
C HIS A 340 -22.21 14.40 62.85
N GLU A 341 -21.10 15.10 62.60
CA GLU A 341 -20.54 16.07 63.54
C GLU A 341 -21.41 17.34 63.67
N HIS A 342 -21.99 17.81 62.56
CA HIS A 342 -22.99 18.88 62.57
C HIS A 342 -24.32 18.47 63.23
N ALA A 343 -24.76 17.21 63.07
CA ALA A 343 -25.94 16.70 63.76
C ALA A 343 -25.72 16.54 65.28
N ALA A 344 -24.51 16.19 65.73
CA ALA A 344 -24.16 16.12 67.15
C ALA A 344 -24.04 17.51 67.80
N ALA A 345 -23.55 18.52 67.07
CA ALA A 345 -23.47 19.91 67.54
C ALA A 345 -24.86 20.58 67.66
N ALA A 346 -25.86 20.15 66.90
CA ALA A 346 -27.23 20.67 66.96
C ALA A 346 -28.06 20.17 68.16
N ALA A 347 -27.53 19.24 68.97
CA ALA A 347 -28.20 18.66 70.15
C ALA A 347 -27.70 19.21 71.50
N ALA A 348 -26.97 20.34 71.51
CA ALA A 348 -26.59 21.04 72.75
C ALA A 348 -27.60 22.15 73.08
N PRO A 349 -28.19 22.20 74.29
CA PRO A 349 -29.23 23.18 74.62
C PRO A 349 -28.65 24.58 74.82
N ALA A 350 -29.34 25.55 74.22
CA ALA A 350 -29.10 26.97 74.33
C ALA A 350 -29.18 27.48 75.79
N ALA A 351 -28.12 28.12 76.27
CA ALA A 351 -28.16 29.02 77.41
C ALA A 351 -27.09 30.11 77.32
N ALA A 352 -27.50 31.34 77.67
CA ALA A 352 -26.73 32.58 77.87
C ALA A 352 -26.30 33.34 76.59
N ALA A 353 -26.94 34.45 76.20
CA ALA A 353 -27.09 35.77 76.85
C ALA A 353 -25.98 36.79 76.48
N GLY A 354 -26.39 37.82 75.73
CA GLY A 354 -26.14 39.24 76.08
C GLY A 354 -24.84 39.94 75.67
N ALA A 355 -24.88 40.65 74.52
CA ALA A 355 -24.36 42.01 74.24
C ALA A 355 -22.86 42.35 74.45
N PRO A 356 -22.32 43.52 74.03
CA PRO A 356 -22.76 44.53 73.05
C PRO A 356 -21.73 44.85 71.94
N ALA A 357 -22.12 45.78 71.07
CA ALA A 357 -21.38 46.41 69.96
C ALA A 357 -19.93 46.86 70.25
N ARG A 358 -19.07 46.77 69.23
CA ARG A 358 -17.83 47.55 69.10
C ARG A 358 -17.45 47.81 67.64
N ASP A 359 -16.93 49.02 67.44
CA ASP A 359 -16.65 49.79 66.22
C ASP A 359 -15.74 49.15 65.15
N PRO A 360 -15.71 49.71 63.92
CA PRO A 360 -14.83 49.27 62.84
C PRO A 360 -13.45 49.95 62.91
N PRO A 361 -12.36 49.27 62.50
CA PRO A 361 -11.13 49.92 62.05
C PRO A 361 -11.04 49.83 60.51
N THR A 362 -11.08 50.93 59.76
CA THR A 362 -9.89 51.69 59.27
C THR A 362 -8.67 50.84 58.93
N GLY A 363 -8.45 50.69 57.62
CA GLY A 363 -7.19 50.94 56.90
C GLY A 363 -5.92 50.19 57.28
N ASP A 364 -5.38 49.40 56.33
CA ASP A 364 -4.07 49.59 55.68
C ASP A 364 -3.82 48.35 54.77
N LEU A 365 -3.64 48.43 53.45
CA LEU A 365 -2.47 48.91 52.68
C LEU A 365 -1.16 48.10 52.94
N ILE A 366 -0.67 47.48 51.85
CA ILE A 366 0.75 47.25 51.44
C ILE A 366 1.27 45.79 51.44
N ASP A 367 1.66 45.37 50.22
CA ASP A 367 2.74 44.48 49.71
C ASP A 367 3.02 43.12 50.41
N VAL A 368 3.17 41.98 49.69
CA VAL A 368 4.09 41.67 48.57
C VAL A 368 3.50 40.60 47.64
#